data_AF-A0AAJ4BC95-F1
#
_entry.id   AF-A0AAJ4BC95-F1
#
_cell.length_a   1.000
_cell.length_b   1.000
_cell.length_c   1.000
_cell.angle_alpha   90.00
_cell.angle_beta   90.00
_cell.angle_gamma   90.00
#
_symmetry.space_group_name_H-M   'P 1'
#
loop_
_entity.id
_entity.type
_entity.pdbx_description
1 polymer ?
#
loop_
_entity_poly.entity_id
_entity_poly.type
_entity_poly.pdbx_seq_one_letter_code
_entity_poly.pdbx_strand_id
1 'polypeptide(L)'
;MRYFDCTRFDYKNVAGEDITALVERDKSAYKYSFTTWINDEIEKITERKWQIDNIGVVEETGDFIRLIKEAELTYALGAFYSTIALTGIASEDLCKYFAKKMSHIDLQNATQHVRLQKLKERGELSEDTHKAFDAIRIIRNDCLHFNDDFKTRDQNTLGAEALNCINSLKAIYKNLFSPSNSQYKSGEIITKIIEDFAHQQVYKTSFGDTLNQEEFTMKLRYFMAEELQIDVAISNPGDKVTQTDLFRIEEIDFEVTPKEITLHHIPLGTYTTIDLIDEDIKKIQELELIEGDTIFASIYSILNHQGMSATWYFETFITPKS
;
A
#
# COMPACT_ATOMS: atom_id res chain seq x y z
N MET A 1 22.54 32.62 12.40
CA MET A 1 21.87 31.93 13.53
C MET A 1 21.35 30.61 12.98
N ARG A 2 21.66 29.48 13.62
CA ARG A 2 21.10 28.17 13.24
C ARG A 2 20.00 27.86 14.24
N TYR A 3 18.76 27.85 13.78
CA TYR A 3 17.59 27.49 14.58
C TYR A 3 17.53 25.97 14.71
N PHE A 4 17.29 25.47 15.93
CA PHE A 4 16.96 24.07 16.19
C PHE A 4 15.56 24.04 16.79
N ASP A 5 14.79 23.03 16.42
CA ASP A 5 13.38 22.97 16.76
C ASP A 5 13.17 22.86 18.28
N CYS A 6 12.37 23.78 18.83
CA CYS A 6 12.13 23.93 20.27
C CYS A 6 10.70 23.47 20.59
N THR A 7 10.44 22.17 20.45
CA THR A 7 9.09 21.57 20.50
C THR A 7 8.58 21.27 21.91
N ARG A 8 9.45 21.34 22.94
CA ARG A 8 9.12 20.98 24.31
C ARG A 8 9.52 22.07 25.29
N PHE A 9 8.55 22.58 26.04
CA PHE A 9 8.78 23.49 27.14
C PHE A 9 9.37 22.76 28.37
N ASP A 10 10.29 23.40 29.09
CA ASP A 10 10.88 22.86 30.33
C ASP A 10 10.05 23.33 31.55
N TYR A 11 9.26 22.43 32.12
CA TYR A 11 8.40 22.71 33.28
C TYR A 11 9.10 22.57 34.63
N LYS A 12 10.41 22.27 34.69
CA LYS A 12 11.11 22.01 35.96
C LYS A 12 10.99 23.12 37.01
N ASN A 13 10.78 24.36 36.59
CA ASN A 13 10.72 25.53 37.46
C ASN A 13 9.29 26.09 37.64
N VAL A 14 8.25 25.40 37.16
CA VAL A 14 6.85 25.83 37.30
C VAL A 14 6.32 25.38 38.67
N ALA A 15 6.00 26.33 39.55
CA ALA A 15 5.50 26.06 40.90
C ALA A 15 4.01 26.45 41.03
N GLY A 16 3.20 25.57 41.62
CA GLY A 16 1.82 25.88 42.00
C GLY A 16 0.73 25.61 40.94
N GLU A 17 1.09 25.18 39.73
CA GLU A 17 0.15 24.75 38.68
C GLU A 17 0.13 23.22 38.55
N ASP A 18 -1.00 22.66 38.08
CA ASP A 18 -1.06 21.25 37.66
C ASP A 18 -0.24 21.09 36.38
N ILE A 19 1.03 20.73 36.54
CA ILE A 19 2.00 20.48 35.46
C ILE A 19 1.41 19.50 34.42
N THR A 20 0.56 18.57 34.83
CA THR A 20 -0.11 17.61 33.94
C THR A 20 -1.01 18.32 32.94
N ALA A 21 -1.82 19.28 33.43
CA ALA A 21 -2.72 20.06 32.59
C ALA A 21 -1.96 20.94 31.58
N LEU A 22 -0.81 21.51 31.98
CA LEU A 22 0.04 22.30 31.09
C LEU A 22 0.70 21.46 30.00
N VAL A 23 1.20 20.27 30.37
CA VAL A 23 1.78 19.32 29.40
C VAL A 23 0.73 18.87 28.39
N GLU A 24 -0.49 18.56 28.84
CA GLU A 24 -1.56 18.15 27.93
C GLU A 24 -2.05 19.29 27.04
N ARG A 25 -2.06 20.53 27.54
CA ARG A 25 -2.32 21.74 26.73
C ARG A 25 -1.29 21.86 25.60
N ASP A 26 0.00 21.76 25.90
CA ASP A 26 1.05 21.99 24.90
C ASP A 26 1.16 20.83 23.92
N LYS A 27 0.94 19.58 24.35
CA LYS A 27 0.75 18.45 23.43
C LYS A 27 -0.44 18.65 22.49
N SER A 28 -1.55 19.18 22.99
CA SER A 28 -2.74 19.45 22.19
C SER A 28 -2.48 20.58 21.18
N ALA A 29 -1.76 21.62 21.58
CA ALA A 29 -1.33 22.69 20.68
C ALA A 29 -0.38 22.17 19.59
N TYR A 30 0.55 21.28 19.93
CA TYR A 30 1.43 20.64 18.96
C TYR A 30 0.66 19.74 17.99
N LYS A 31 -0.30 18.94 18.48
CA LYS A 31 -1.21 18.14 17.64
C LYS A 31 -1.96 19.02 16.64
N TYR A 32 -2.55 20.12 17.10
CA TYR A 32 -3.24 21.07 16.22
C TYR A 32 -2.32 21.63 15.13
N SER A 33 -1.12 22.05 15.52
CA SER A 33 -0.11 22.58 14.58
C SER A 33 0.29 21.52 13.55
N PHE A 34 0.51 20.27 14.00
CA PHE A 34 0.88 19.15 13.15
C PHE A 34 -0.26 18.76 12.18
N THR A 35 -1.51 18.70 12.66
CA THR A 35 -2.68 18.45 11.80
C THR A 35 -2.86 19.54 10.75
N THR A 36 -2.65 20.81 11.13
CA THR A 36 -2.71 21.94 10.19
C THR A 36 -1.65 21.77 9.10
N TRP A 37 -0.40 21.49 9.48
CA TRP A 37 0.68 21.24 8.53
C TRP A 37 0.39 20.05 7.60
N ILE A 38 -0.13 18.93 8.12
CA ILE A 38 -0.53 17.79 7.30
C ILE A 38 -1.59 18.20 6.27
N ASN A 39 -2.63 18.93 6.69
CA ASN A 39 -3.70 19.36 5.79
C ASN A 39 -3.18 20.31 4.70
N ASP A 40 -2.22 21.20 5.03
CA ASP A 40 -1.62 22.13 4.07
C ASP A 40 -0.69 21.42 3.07
N GLU A 41 -0.05 20.31 3.47
CA GLU A 41 0.89 19.55 2.64
C GLU A 41 0.27 18.33 1.95
N ILE A 42 -0.97 17.95 2.26
CA ILE A 42 -1.57 16.68 1.82
C ILE A 42 -1.59 16.53 0.29
N GLU A 43 -1.92 17.60 -0.44
CA GLU A 43 -1.90 17.61 -1.89
C GLU A 43 -0.50 17.35 -2.43
N LYS A 44 0.51 18.04 -1.90
CA LYS A 44 1.90 17.87 -2.32
C LYS A 44 2.44 16.48 -1.97
N ILE A 45 2.05 15.93 -0.83
CA ILE A 45 2.40 14.56 -0.42
C ILE A 45 1.79 13.56 -1.42
N THR A 46 0.53 13.77 -1.80
CA THR A 46 -0.19 12.94 -2.77
C THR A 46 0.45 13.00 -4.15
N GLU A 47 0.74 14.20 -4.65
CA GLU A 47 1.44 14.41 -5.93
C GLU A 47 2.82 13.75 -5.96
N ARG A 48 3.62 13.90 -4.89
CA ARG A 48 4.91 13.20 -4.78
C ARG A 48 4.73 11.70 -4.76
N LYS A 49 3.76 11.16 -4.01
CA LYS A 49 3.50 9.72 -3.97
C LYS A 49 3.12 9.18 -5.36
N TRP A 50 2.36 9.95 -6.14
CA TRP A 50 1.94 9.59 -7.50
C TRP A 50 3.08 9.53 -8.52
N GLN A 51 4.21 10.20 -8.25
CA GLN A 51 5.39 10.14 -9.10
C GLN A 51 6.17 8.83 -8.97
N ILE A 52 5.97 8.07 -7.89
CA ILE A 52 6.69 6.83 -7.64
C ILE A 52 6.08 5.71 -8.50
N ASP A 53 6.92 5.05 -9.31
CA ASP A 53 6.46 4.03 -10.24
C ASP A 53 5.90 2.80 -9.53
N ASN A 54 4.78 2.25 -10.01
CA ASN A 54 4.35 0.92 -9.60
C ASN A 54 5.18 -0.14 -10.32
N ILE A 55 5.64 -1.16 -9.60
CA ILE A 55 6.41 -2.27 -10.16
C ILE A 55 5.65 -3.59 -10.18
N GLY A 56 4.39 -3.60 -9.74
CA GLY A 56 3.60 -4.82 -9.64
C GLY A 56 4.14 -5.75 -8.55
N VAL A 57 4.10 -7.06 -8.80
CA VAL A 57 4.47 -8.08 -7.82
C VAL A 57 5.83 -8.68 -8.11
N VAL A 58 6.62 -8.82 -7.04
CA VAL A 58 7.90 -9.54 -7.05
C VAL A 58 7.86 -10.52 -5.90
N GLU A 59 7.96 -11.83 -6.19
CA GLU A 59 7.80 -12.90 -5.19
C GLU A 59 8.95 -12.98 -4.18
N GLU A 60 10.09 -12.34 -4.47
CA GLU A 60 11.24 -12.41 -3.58
C GLU A 60 11.02 -11.56 -2.31
N THR A 61 11.52 -12.03 -1.18
CA THR A 61 11.42 -11.28 0.08
C THR A 61 12.80 -11.06 0.67
N GLY A 62 13.10 -9.82 1.08
CA GLY A 62 14.33 -9.45 1.77
C GLY A 62 14.19 -8.15 2.55
N ASP A 63 15.13 -7.89 3.46
CA ASP A 63 15.11 -6.72 4.35
C ASP A 63 15.15 -5.39 3.58
N PHE A 64 15.77 -5.36 2.40
CA PHE A 64 15.78 -4.21 1.49
C PHE A 64 14.38 -3.74 1.10
N ILE A 65 13.35 -4.60 1.10
CA ILE A 65 11.95 -4.21 0.78
C ILE A 65 11.43 -3.21 1.80
N ARG A 66 11.70 -3.44 3.09
CA ARG A 66 11.32 -2.50 4.16
C ARG A 66 11.98 -1.14 3.94
N LEU A 67 13.26 -1.13 3.59
CA LEU A 67 14.00 0.10 3.32
C LEU A 67 13.45 0.83 2.07
N ILE A 68 13.01 0.11 1.04
CA ILE A 68 12.33 0.70 -0.13
C ILE A 68 11.02 1.36 0.30
N LYS A 69 10.18 0.67 1.09
CA LYS A 69 8.91 1.23 1.61
C LYS A 69 9.14 2.51 2.44
N GLU A 70 10.14 2.49 3.33
CA GLU A 70 10.52 3.68 4.10
C GLU A 70 11.05 4.83 3.21
N ALA A 71 11.81 4.51 2.16
CA ALA A 71 12.29 5.49 1.19
C ALA A 71 11.12 6.15 0.43
N GLU A 72 10.12 5.37 0.01
CA GLU A 72 8.92 5.92 -0.64
C GLU A 72 8.14 6.86 0.28
N LEU A 73 8.00 6.51 1.56
CA LEU A 73 7.29 7.34 2.53
C LEU A 73 8.05 8.64 2.80
N THR A 74 9.36 8.57 2.99
CA THR A 74 10.20 9.77 3.18
C THR A 74 10.18 10.67 1.95
N TYR A 75 10.11 10.10 0.75
CA TYR A 75 9.97 10.86 -0.50
C TYR A 75 8.63 11.60 -0.56
N ALA A 76 7.54 10.90 -0.26
CA ALA A 76 6.20 11.50 -0.23
C ALA A 76 6.14 12.68 0.76
N LEU A 77 6.78 12.55 1.93
CA LEU A 77 6.90 13.61 2.93
C LEU A 77 7.87 14.75 2.54
N GLY A 78 8.60 14.65 1.43
CA GLY A 78 9.56 15.66 0.96
C GLY A 78 10.94 15.59 1.63
N ALA A 79 11.24 14.50 2.33
CA ALA A 79 12.53 14.28 3.01
C ALA A 79 13.57 13.66 2.06
N PHE A 80 13.93 14.37 0.99
CA PHE A 80 14.75 13.84 -0.12
C PHE A 80 16.14 13.33 0.29
N TYR A 81 16.79 13.96 1.27
CA TYR A 81 18.06 13.46 1.82
C TYR A 81 17.90 12.07 2.43
N SER A 82 16.86 11.88 3.24
CA SER A 82 16.54 10.61 3.87
C SER A 82 16.19 9.56 2.82
N THR A 83 15.43 9.95 1.80
CA THR A 83 15.12 9.09 0.66
C THR A 83 16.39 8.58 -0.02
N ILE A 84 17.28 9.48 -0.46
CA ILE A 84 18.53 9.10 -1.15
C ILE A 84 19.38 8.17 -0.27
N ALA A 85 19.50 8.47 1.03
CA ALA A 85 20.25 7.66 1.96
C ALA A 85 19.66 6.25 2.10
N LEU A 86 18.34 6.14 2.33
CA LEU A 86 17.63 4.86 2.48
C LEU A 86 17.68 4.04 1.19
N THR A 87 17.43 4.65 0.04
CA THR A 87 17.52 3.99 -1.26
C THR A 87 18.94 3.46 -1.52
N GLY A 88 19.98 4.21 -1.15
CA GLY A 88 21.35 3.74 -1.30
C GLY A 88 21.70 2.56 -0.39
N ILE A 89 21.21 2.53 0.86
CA ILE A 89 21.37 1.37 1.76
C ILE A 89 20.62 0.16 1.21
N ALA A 90 19.36 0.36 0.79
CA ALA A 90 18.55 -0.69 0.18
C ALA A 90 19.18 -1.26 -1.08
N SER A 91 19.78 -0.41 -1.92
CA SER A 91 20.52 -0.78 -3.12
C SER A 91 21.76 -1.65 -2.81
N GLU A 92 22.50 -1.30 -1.76
CA GLU A 92 23.64 -2.11 -1.34
C GLU A 92 23.20 -3.50 -0.82
N ASP A 93 22.14 -3.53 -0.01
CA ASP A 93 21.60 -4.77 0.55
C ASP A 93 20.99 -5.68 -0.53
N LEU A 94 20.22 -5.12 -1.46
CA LEU A 94 19.71 -5.81 -2.65
C LEU A 94 20.84 -6.46 -3.45
N CYS A 95 21.91 -5.72 -3.70
CA CYS A 95 23.07 -6.22 -4.44
C CYS A 95 23.79 -7.36 -3.70
N LYS A 96 23.91 -7.28 -2.36
CA LYS A 96 24.45 -8.37 -1.52
C LYS A 96 23.56 -9.60 -1.56
N TYR A 97 22.25 -9.39 -1.43
CA TYR A 97 21.26 -10.46 -1.46
C TYR A 97 21.29 -11.19 -2.79
N PHE A 98 21.28 -10.46 -3.91
CA PHE A 98 21.37 -11.04 -5.25
C PHE A 98 22.66 -11.85 -5.46
N ALA A 99 23.81 -11.31 -5.05
CA ALA A 99 25.08 -12.05 -5.14
C ALA A 99 25.07 -13.34 -4.31
N LYS A 100 24.46 -13.32 -3.12
CA LYS A 100 24.29 -14.52 -2.29
C LYS A 100 23.38 -15.54 -2.97
N LYS A 101 22.28 -15.09 -3.59
CA LYS A 101 21.34 -15.96 -4.32
C LYS A 101 22.01 -16.65 -5.52
N MET A 102 22.88 -15.95 -6.24
CA MET A 102 23.70 -16.51 -7.33
C MET A 102 24.90 -17.34 -6.84
N SER A 103 24.96 -17.69 -5.55
CA SER A 103 26.04 -18.48 -4.92
C SER A 103 27.45 -17.84 -5.03
N HIS A 104 27.52 -16.53 -5.19
CA HIS A 104 28.78 -15.77 -5.23
C HIS A 104 29.20 -15.28 -3.84
N ILE A 105 29.56 -16.22 -2.97
CA ILE A 105 29.97 -15.96 -1.58
C ILE A 105 31.21 -15.05 -1.53
N ASP A 106 32.08 -15.12 -2.54
CA ASP A 106 33.29 -14.31 -2.66
C ASP A 106 33.02 -12.80 -2.77
N LEU A 107 31.78 -12.41 -3.11
CA LEU A 107 31.38 -11.02 -3.31
C LEU A 107 30.70 -10.39 -2.08
N GLN A 108 30.47 -11.15 -1.00
CA GLN A 108 29.74 -10.65 0.17
C GLN A 108 30.49 -9.52 0.86
N ASN A 109 31.80 -9.70 1.09
CA ASN A 109 32.66 -8.72 1.77
C ASN A 109 33.25 -7.66 0.83
N ALA A 110 32.95 -7.72 -0.47
CA ALA A 110 33.41 -6.72 -1.43
C ALA A 110 32.70 -5.37 -1.22
N THR A 111 33.33 -4.27 -1.64
CA THR A 111 32.64 -2.98 -1.72
C THR A 111 31.52 -3.06 -2.78
N GLN A 112 30.49 -2.21 -2.66
CA GLN A 112 29.38 -2.20 -3.62
C GLN A 112 29.88 -2.04 -5.07
N HIS A 113 30.83 -1.14 -5.31
CA HIS A 113 31.42 -0.93 -6.64
C HIS A 113 32.08 -2.21 -7.19
N VAL A 114 32.91 -2.88 -6.38
CA VAL A 114 33.58 -4.13 -6.78
C VAL A 114 32.57 -5.25 -7.02
N ARG A 115 31.51 -5.32 -6.19
CA ARG A 115 30.44 -6.31 -6.36
C ARG A 115 29.70 -6.12 -7.68
N LEU A 116 29.29 -4.89 -7.99
CA LEU A 116 28.58 -4.57 -9.22
C LEU A 116 29.42 -4.91 -10.46
N GLN A 117 30.67 -4.47 -10.47
CA GLN A 117 31.58 -4.73 -11.58
C GLN A 117 31.79 -6.23 -11.81
N LYS A 118 32.01 -7.01 -10.75
CA LYS A 118 32.18 -8.47 -10.86
C LYS A 118 30.90 -9.19 -11.27
N LEU A 119 29.73 -8.77 -10.81
CA LEU A 119 28.45 -9.36 -11.23
C LEU A 119 28.18 -9.08 -12.72
N LYS A 120 28.52 -7.88 -13.19
CA LYS A 120 28.48 -7.54 -14.62
C LYS A 120 29.46 -8.37 -15.44
N GLU A 121 30.72 -8.48 -15.01
CA GLU A 121 31.74 -9.30 -15.70
C GLU A 121 31.37 -10.78 -15.79
N ARG A 122 30.62 -11.29 -14.81
CA ARG A 122 30.08 -12.66 -14.80
C ARG A 122 28.82 -12.84 -15.67
N GLY A 123 28.27 -11.77 -16.23
CA GLY A 123 27.04 -11.81 -17.02
C GLY A 123 25.76 -11.92 -16.20
N GLU A 124 25.84 -11.81 -14.87
CA GLU A 124 24.69 -11.89 -13.96
C GLU A 124 23.89 -10.57 -13.92
N LEU A 125 24.52 -9.45 -14.31
CA LEU A 125 23.87 -8.16 -14.47
C LEU A 125 23.99 -7.68 -15.93
N SER A 126 22.88 -7.17 -16.46
CA SER A 126 22.91 -6.40 -17.71
C SER A 126 23.67 -5.09 -17.53
N GLU A 127 24.13 -4.51 -18.64
CA GLU A 127 24.77 -3.19 -18.66
C GLU A 127 23.87 -2.12 -18.04
N ASP A 128 22.58 -2.16 -18.33
CA ASP A 128 21.61 -1.17 -17.89
C ASP A 128 21.36 -1.26 -16.38
N THR A 129 21.17 -2.49 -15.86
CA THR A 129 21.01 -2.72 -14.42
C THR A 129 22.26 -2.30 -13.65
N HIS A 130 23.46 -2.59 -14.20
CA HIS A 130 24.71 -2.14 -13.61
C HIS A 130 24.82 -0.61 -13.55
N LYS A 131 24.53 0.09 -14.65
CA LYS A 131 24.55 1.57 -14.70
C LYS A 131 23.58 2.18 -13.70
N ALA A 132 22.37 1.63 -13.59
CA ALA A 132 21.38 2.11 -12.64
C ALA A 132 21.83 1.95 -11.18
N PHE A 133 22.41 0.79 -10.83
CA PHE A 133 23.03 0.59 -9.51
C PHE A 133 24.16 1.58 -9.23
N ASP A 134 25.04 1.81 -10.20
CA ASP A 134 26.19 2.70 -10.02
C ASP A 134 25.77 4.17 -9.89
N ALA A 135 24.73 4.60 -10.61
CA ALA A 135 24.14 5.93 -10.48
C ALA A 135 23.61 6.18 -9.06
N ILE A 136 22.83 5.23 -8.50
CA ILE A 136 22.34 5.32 -7.10
C ILE A 136 23.52 5.43 -6.13
N ARG A 137 24.57 4.63 -6.33
CA ARG A 137 25.77 4.64 -5.48
C ARG A 137 26.46 6.02 -5.49
N ILE A 138 26.62 6.63 -6.67
CA ILE A 138 27.25 7.95 -6.81
C ILE A 138 26.44 9.00 -6.04
N ILE A 139 25.13 9.07 -6.27
CA ILE A 139 24.24 10.04 -5.61
C ILE A 139 24.24 9.83 -4.09
N ARG A 140 24.18 8.59 -3.61
CA ARG A 140 24.29 8.27 -2.18
C ARG A 140 25.61 8.72 -1.57
N ASN A 141 26.72 8.55 -2.28
CA ASN A 141 28.03 8.99 -1.78
C ASN A 141 28.11 10.52 -1.70
N ASP A 142 27.60 11.23 -2.71
CA ASP A 142 27.49 12.70 -2.66
C ASP A 142 26.65 13.16 -1.46
N CYS A 143 25.54 12.47 -1.21
CA CYS A 143 24.64 12.75 -0.11
C CYS A 143 25.27 12.52 1.26
N LEU A 144 25.92 11.37 1.48
CA LEU A 144 26.45 11.01 2.81
C LEU A 144 27.76 11.72 3.14
N HIS A 145 28.58 12.02 2.13
CA HIS A 145 29.79 12.81 2.35
C HIS A 145 29.51 14.32 2.40
N PHE A 146 28.27 14.74 2.13
CA PHE A 146 27.88 16.15 2.07
C PHE A 146 28.90 16.93 1.23
N ASN A 147 29.11 16.49 -0.01
CA ASN A 147 30.00 17.16 -0.95
C ASN A 147 29.52 18.61 -1.17
N ASP A 148 30.44 19.55 -1.42
CA ASP A 148 30.09 20.98 -1.47
C ASP A 148 29.06 21.30 -2.58
N ASP A 149 29.12 20.56 -3.70
CA ASP A 149 28.12 20.63 -4.76
C ASP A 149 26.76 20.09 -4.32
N PHE A 150 26.72 19.09 -3.41
CA PHE A 150 25.47 18.55 -2.88
C PHE A 150 24.80 19.51 -1.90
N LYS A 151 25.59 20.22 -1.09
CA LYS A 151 25.08 21.22 -0.11
C LYS A 151 24.37 22.41 -0.76
N THR A 152 24.66 22.68 -2.02
CA THR A 152 24.13 23.83 -2.76
C THR A 152 22.95 23.47 -3.67
N ARG A 153 22.59 22.18 -3.79
CA ARG A 153 21.44 21.74 -4.59
C ARG A 153 20.14 22.27 -4.02
N ASP A 154 19.27 22.74 -4.90
CA ASP A 154 17.92 23.14 -4.52
C ASP A 154 17.02 21.93 -4.26
N GLN A 155 15.88 22.18 -3.63
CA GLN A 155 14.89 21.16 -3.27
C GLN A 155 14.31 20.43 -4.51
N ASN A 156 14.18 21.11 -5.65
CA ASN A 156 13.62 20.50 -6.86
C ASN A 156 14.59 19.48 -7.46
N THR A 157 15.88 19.83 -7.50
CA THR A 157 16.97 18.98 -7.97
C THR A 157 17.10 17.76 -7.07
N LEU A 158 17.09 17.96 -5.75
CA LEU A 158 17.12 16.87 -4.78
C LEU A 158 15.89 15.96 -4.89
N GLY A 159 14.70 16.55 -5.13
CA GLY A 159 13.48 15.79 -5.39
C GLY A 159 13.60 14.91 -6.64
N ALA A 160 14.06 15.47 -7.75
CA ALA A 160 14.25 14.71 -8.99
C ALA A 160 15.28 13.58 -8.83
N GLU A 161 16.38 13.83 -8.12
CA GLU A 161 17.40 12.81 -7.83
C GLU A 161 16.89 11.70 -6.90
N ALA A 162 16.14 12.07 -5.86
CA ALA A 162 15.54 11.12 -4.93
C ALA A 162 14.50 10.23 -5.65
N LEU A 163 13.68 10.82 -6.51
CA LEU A 163 12.70 10.11 -7.33
C LEU A 163 13.37 9.12 -8.26
N ASN A 164 14.38 9.59 -9.01
CA ASN A 164 15.14 8.75 -9.93
C ASN A 164 15.81 7.58 -9.19
N CYS A 165 16.38 7.84 -8.00
CA CYS A 165 16.95 6.80 -7.16
C CYS A 165 15.92 5.72 -6.80
N ILE A 166 14.75 6.10 -6.27
CA ILE A 166 13.71 5.14 -5.87
C ILE A 166 13.22 4.35 -7.09
N ASN A 167 12.80 5.02 -8.15
CA ASN A 167 12.22 4.37 -9.32
C ASN A 167 13.25 3.45 -10.00
N SER A 168 14.52 3.87 -10.09
CA SER A 168 15.62 3.02 -10.55
C SER A 168 15.82 1.79 -9.66
N LEU A 169 15.82 1.93 -8.34
CA LEU A 169 15.96 0.79 -7.43
C LEU A 169 14.80 -0.20 -7.58
N LYS A 170 13.57 0.30 -7.67
CA LYS A 170 12.38 -0.51 -7.89
C LYS A 170 12.44 -1.25 -9.23
N ALA A 171 12.84 -0.58 -10.30
CA ALA A 171 13.03 -1.20 -11.61
C ALA A 171 14.12 -2.26 -11.61
N ILE A 172 15.26 -2.01 -10.95
CA ILE A 172 16.31 -3.01 -10.73
C ILE A 172 15.74 -4.22 -10.00
N TYR A 173 15.01 -3.99 -8.91
CA TYR A 173 14.41 -5.06 -8.13
C TYR A 173 13.46 -5.91 -8.99
N LYS A 174 12.56 -5.28 -9.75
CA LYS A 174 11.71 -5.98 -10.73
C LYS A 174 12.56 -6.79 -11.72
N ASN A 175 13.54 -6.17 -12.37
CA ASN A 175 14.35 -6.84 -13.41
C ASN A 175 15.16 -8.04 -12.90
N LEU A 176 15.62 -8.03 -11.64
CA LEU A 176 16.43 -9.11 -11.07
C LEU A 176 15.61 -10.34 -10.66
N PHE A 177 14.33 -10.14 -10.33
CA PHE A 177 13.50 -11.15 -9.68
C PHE A 177 12.16 -11.42 -10.38
N SER A 178 11.78 -10.62 -11.37
CA SER A 178 10.64 -10.93 -12.23
C SER A 178 10.90 -12.24 -12.97
N PRO A 179 9.97 -13.19 -12.92
CA PRO A 179 10.11 -14.44 -13.64
C PRO A 179 10.23 -14.16 -15.13
N SER A 180 11.24 -14.76 -15.77
CA SER A 180 11.45 -14.64 -17.21
C SER A 180 10.37 -15.36 -18.05
N ASN A 181 9.49 -16.15 -17.42
CA ASN A 181 8.34 -16.82 -18.06
C ASN A 181 7.45 -17.53 -17.01
N SER A 182 6.50 -16.84 -16.37
CA SER A 182 5.46 -17.55 -15.60
C SER A 182 4.07 -17.08 -16.00
N GLN A 183 3.38 -17.97 -16.73
CA GLN A 183 1.93 -18.06 -16.75
C GLN A 183 1.45 -18.33 -15.32
N TYR A 184 1.34 -17.29 -14.52
CA TYR A 184 0.68 -17.41 -13.24
C TYR A 184 -0.79 -17.75 -13.48
N LYS A 185 -1.33 -18.70 -12.72
CA LYS A 185 -2.78 -18.82 -12.59
C LYS A 185 -3.24 -17.64 -11.75
N SER A 186 -3.97 -16.72 -12.35
CA SER A 186 -4.41 -15.44 -11.75
C SER A 186 -4.93 -15.59 -10.32
N GLY A 187 -5.69 -16.64 -10.04
CA GLY A 187 -6.23 -16.90 -8.69
C GLY A 187 -5.19 -17.16 -7.61
N GLU A 188 -4.09 -17.85 -7.90
CA GLU A 188 -3.07 -18.18 -6.89
C GLU A 188 -2.28 -16.94 -6.45
N ILE A 189 -2.01 -16.02 -7.38
CA ILE A 189 -1.38 -14.74 -7.04
C ILE A 189 -2.31 -13.86 -6.22
N ILE A 190 -3.59 -13.74 -6.62
CA ILE A 190 -4.56 -12.91 -5.89
C ILE A 190 -4.64 -13.38 -4.43
N THR A 191 -4.77 -14.68 -4.19
CA THR A 191 -4.85 -15.23 -2.83
C THR A 191 -3.60 -14.90 -2.01
N LYS A 192 -2.40 -15.15 -2.55
CA LYS A 192 -1.15 -14.84 -1.85
C LYS A 192 -1.03 -13.36 -1.48
N ILE A 193 -1.48 -12.47 -2.38
CA ILE A 193 -1.45 -11.03 -2.14
C ILE A 193 -2.42 -10.64 -1.03
N ILE A 194 -3.65 -11.16 -1.08
CA ILE A 194 -4.66 -10.93 -0.03
C ILE A 194 -4.11 -11.43 1.32
N GLU A 195 -3.50 -12.61 1.35
CA GLU A 195 -2.87 -13.17 2.56
C GLU A 195 -1.73 -12.30 3.09
N ASP A 196 -0.80 -11.85 2.22
CA ASP A 196 0.30 -10.99 2.61
C ASP A 196 -0.20 -9.64 3.16
N PHE A 197 -1.20 -9.04 2.53
CA PHE A 197 -1.81 -7.81 3.03
C PHE A 197 -2.56 -8.01 4.35
N ALA A 198 -3.31 -9.10 4.51
CA ALA A 198 -3.96 -9.44 5.77
C ALA A 198 -2.93 -9.59 6.89
N HIS A 199 -1.80 -10.24 6.59
CA HIS A 199 -0.69 -10.36 7.52
C HIS A 199 -0.09 -8.99 7.88
N GLN A 200 0.14 -8.11 6.91
CA GLN A 200 0.63 -6.75 7.18
C GLN A 200 -0.32 -5.93 8.08
N GLN A 201 -1.64 -6.03 7.88
CA GLN A 201 -2.62 -5.32 8.71
C GLN A 201 -2.66 -5.81 10.15
N VAL A 202 -2.59 -7.14 10.37
CA VAL A 202 -2.65 -7.74 11.70
C VAL A 202 -1.37 -7.47 12.49
N TYR A 203 -0.21 -7.64 11.85
CA TYR A 203 1.07 -7.66 12.57
C TYR A 203 1.82 -6.31 12.52
N LYS A 204 1.34 -5.33 11.74
CA LYS A 204 1.93 -3.97 11.60
C LYS A 204 3.46 -4.02 11.53
N THR A 205 3.94 -4.77 10.56
CA THR A 205 5.32 -5.28 10.51
C THR A 205 6.39 -4.20 10.33
N SER A 206 6.04 -3.04 9.79
CA SER A 206 6.97 -1.93 9.59
C SER A 206 6.29 -0.56 9.38
N PHE A 207 7.10 0.50 9.50
CA PHE A 207 6.70 1.85 9.14
C PHE A 207 6.65 1.96 7.59
N GLY A 208 5.50 2.36 7.02
CA GLY A 208 5.28 2.40 5.58
C GLY A 208 4.51 1.19 4.99
N ASP A 209 4.09 0.24 5.82
CA ASP A 209 3.08 -0.75 5.43
C ASP A 209 1.70 -0.11 5.25
N THR A 210 0.80 -0.82 4.57
CA THR A 210 -0.55 -0.34 4.23
C THR A 210 -1.27 0.23 5.45
N LEU A 211 -1.64 1.50 5.36
CA LEU A 211 -2.06 2.34 6.48
C LEU A 211 -3.46 1.98 6.97
N ASN A 212 -4.35 1.57 6.05
CA ASN A 212 -5.74 1.27 6.33
C ASN A 212 -6.38 0.37 5.24
N GLN A 213 -7.64 -0.01 5.46
CA GLN A 213 -8.41 -0.84 4.53
C GLN A 213 -8.65 -0.16 3.17
N GLU A 214 -8.81 1.16 3.13
CA GLU A 214 -9.05 1.89 1.88
C GLU A 214 -7.81 1.85 0.97
N GLU A 215 -6.63 2.11 1.53
CA GLU A 215 -5.37 2.02 0.79
C GLU A 215 -5.11 0.57 0.32
N PHE A 216 -5.52 -0.43 1.10
CA PHE A 216 -5.48 -1.83 0.68
C PHE A 216 -6.35 -2.06 -0.56
N THR A 217 -7.63 -1.66 -0.52
CA THR A 217 -8.56 -1.83 -1.64
C THR A 217 -8.03 -1.13 -2.89
N MET A 218 -7.42 0.04 -2.75
CA MET A 218 -6.83 0.79 -3.87
C MET A 218 -5.62 0.03 -4.46
N LYS A 219 -4.71 -0.47 -3.62
CA LYS A 219 -3.56 -1.24 -4.08
C LYS A 219 -3.98 -2.54 -4.75
N LEU A 220 -4.97 -3.24 -4.19
CA LEU A 220 -5.52 -4.46 -4.80
C LEU A 220 -6.14 -4.16 -6.16
N ARG A 221 -6.93 -3.09 -6.29
CA ARG A 221 -7.48 -2.65 -7.57
C ARG A 221 -6.39 -2.39 -8.60
N TYR A 222 -5.36 -1.60 -8.25
CA TYR A 222 -4.27 -1.30 -9.17
C TYR A 222 -3.49 -2.55 -9.58
N PHE A 223 -3.27 -3.46 -8.63
CA PHE A 223 -2.68 -4.77 -8.93
C PHE A 223 -3.54 -5.57 -9.93
N MET A 224 -4.85 -5.71 -9.67
CA MET A 224 -5.74 -6.45 -10.57
C MET A 224 -5.79 -5.81 -11.97
N ALA A 225 -5.79 -4.48 -12.03
CA ALA A 225 -5.76 -3.76 -13.29
C ALA A 225 -4.45 -3.98 -14.05
N GLU A 226 -3.29 -3.89 -13.38
CA GLU A 226 -1.98 -4.04 -14.02
C GLU A 226 -1.70 -5.48 -14.46
N GLU A 227 -1.93 -6.44 -13.57
CA GLU A 227 -1.46 -7.82 -13.74
C GLU A 227 -2.52 -8.72 -14.40
N LEU A 228 -3.80 -8.42 -14.20
CA LEU A 228 -4.91 -9.22 -14.73
C LEU A 228 -5.71 -8.48 -15.81
N GLN A 229 -5.45 -7.20 -16.04
CA GLN A 229 -6.24 -6.34 -16.93
C GLN A 229 -7.72 -6.28 -16.52
N ILE A 230 -7.98 -6.41 -15.21
CA ILE A 230 -9.31 -6.34 -14.60
C ILE A 230 -9.36 -5.10 -13.71
N ASP A 231 -10.12 -4.08 -14.11
CA ASP A 231 -10.49 -3.01 -13.20
C ASP A 231 -11.74 -3.44 -12.41
N VAL A 232 -11.60 -3.49 -11.08
CA VAL A 232 -12.69 -3.83 -10.16
C VAL A 232 -13.59 -2.63 -9.84
N ALA A 233 -13.24 -1.41 -10.26
CA ALA A 233 -14.17 -0.30 -10.20
C ALA A 233 -15.28 -0.48 -11.24
N ILE A 234 -16.51 -0.33 -10.77
CA ILE A 234 -17.73 -0.59 -11.53
C ILE A 234 -18.23 0.71 -12.18
N SER A 235 -18.22 1.82 -11.43
CA SER A 235 -18.67 3.14 -11.90
C SER A 235 -18.05 4.26 -11.04
N ASN A 236 -18.58 5.48 -11.12
CA ASN A 236 -18.08 6.61 -10.34
C ASN A 236 -18.40 6.46 -8.85
N PRO A 237 -17.57 7.07 -7.97
CA PRO A 237 -17.87 7.15 -6.55
C PRO A 237 -19.26 7.71 -6.25
N GLY A 238 -20.00 7.05 -5.36
CA GLY A 238 -21.35 7.45 -4.97
C GLY A 238 -22.46 7.00 -5.93
N ASP A 239 -22.14 6.41 -7.09
CA ASP A 239 -23.15 5.81 -7.95
C ASP A 239 -23.82 4.63 -7.25
N LYS A 240 -25.12 4.46 -7.47
CA LYS A 240 -25.86 3.27 -7.07
C LYS A 240 -25.75 2.23 -8.17
N VAL A 241 -25.19 1.06 -7.84
CA VAL A 241 -25.20 -0.11 -8.72
C VAL A 241 -26.26 -1.07 -8.22
N THR A 242 -27.07 -1.60 -9.14
CA THR A 242 -28.17 -2.51 -8.84
C THR A 242 -28.04 -3.76 -9.69
N GLN A 243 -28.24 -4.91 -9.05
CA GLN A 243 -28.29 -6.22 -9.70
C GLN A 243 -29.63 -6.88 -9.34
N THR A 244 -30.42 -7.19 -10.36
CA THR A 244 -31.73 -7.81 -10.19
C THR A 244 -31.76 -9.16 -10.88
N ASP A 245 -31.85 -10.24 -10.10
CA ASP A 245 -31.82 -11.60 -10.64
C ASP A 245 -32.28 -12.67 -9.64
N LEU A 246 -32.16 -13.94 -10.03
CA LEU A 246 -32.35 -15.12 -9.20
C LEU A 246 -31.11 -15.41 -8.33
N PHE A 247 -31.35 -15.50 -7.03
CA PHE A 247 -30.36 -15.83 -6.02
C PHE A 247 -30.83 -17.01 -5.19
N ARG A 248 -29.90 -17.86 -4.76
CA ARG A 248 -30.14 -18.87 -3.72
C ARG A 248 -29.59 -18.34 -2.39
N ILE A 249 -30.34 -18.50 -1.32
CA ILE A 249 -29.88 -18.21 0.04
C ILE A 249 -28.93 -19.33 0.45
N GLU A 250 -27.70 -18.99 0.79
CA GLU A 250 -26.71 -19.97 1.28
C GLU A 250 -26.65 -19.98 2.79
N GLU A 251 -26.70 -18.80 3.41
CA GLU A 251 -26.53 -18.62 4.84
C GLU A 251 -27.30 -17.40 5.30
N ILE A 252 -27.93 -17.48 6.47
CA ILE A 252 -28.56 -16.33 7.14
C ILE A 252 -27.95 -16.21 8.54
N ASP A 253 -27.17 -15.15 8.77
CA ASP A 253 -26.52 -14.92 10.05
C ASP A 253 -27.18 -13.74 10.78
N PHE A 254 -27.93 -14.07 11.84
CA PHE A 254 -28.56 -13.08 12.72
C PHE A 254 -27.73 -12.78 13.99
N GLU A 255 -26.61 -13.47 14.19
CA GLU A 255 -25.74 -13.33 15.37
C GLU A 255 -24.66 -12.26 15.19
N VAL A 256 -24.31 -11.93 13.94
CA VAL A 256 -23.37 -10.85 13.58
C VAL A 256 -24.03 -9.45 13.58
N THR A 257 -23.21 -8.40 13.65
CA THR A 257 -23.66 -7.00 13.57
C THR A 257 -22.79 -6.23 12.55
N PRO A 258 -23.36 -5.75 11.43
CA PRO A 258 -24.77 -5.88 11.01
C PRO A 258 -25.18 -7.34 10.81
N LYS A 259 -26.48 -7.64 10.80
CA LYS A 259 -26.97 -8.99 10.48
C LYS A 259 -26.84 -9.20 8.99
N GLU A 260 -26.55 -10.42 8.54
CA GLU A 260 -26.09 -10.66 7.17
C GLU A 260 -26.84 -11.84 6.54
N ILE A 261 -26.98 -11.81 5.21
CA ILE A 261 -27.41 -12.95 4.41
C ILE A 261 -26.45 -13.16 3.24
N THR A 262 -26.02 -14.40 3.02
CA THR A 262 -25.17 -14.75 1.88
C THR A 262 -26.04 -15.28 0.76
N LEU A 263 -25.97 -14.62 -0.40
CA LEU A 263 -26.67 -15.01 -1.61
C LEU A 263 -25.71 -15.58 -2.65
N HIS A 264 -26.09 -16.70 -3.25
CA HIS A 264 -25.43 -17.26 -4.43
C HIS A 264 -26.21 -16.86 -5.69
N HIS A 265 -25.59 -16.05 -6.55
CA HIS A 265 -26.14 -15.62 -7.82
C HIS A 265 -26.11 -16.79 -8.81
N ILE A 266 -27.29 -17.35 -9.11
CA ILE A 266 -27.40 -18.61 -9.85
C ILE A 266 -26.76 -18.53 -11.26
N PRO A 267 -26.96 -17.46 -12.04
CA PRO A 267 -26.39 -17.37 -13.39
C PRO A 267 -24.86 -17.19 -13.43
N LEU A 268 -24.28 -16.40 -12.52
CA LEU A 268 -22.83 -16.10 -12.53
C LEU A 268 -22.02 -17.02 -11.62
N GLY A 269 -22.65 -17.77 -10.72
CA GLY A 269 -21.96 -18.64 -9.76
C GLY A 269 -21.18 -17.88 -8.70
N THR A 270 -21.53 -16.60 -8.45
CA THR A 270 -20.85 -15.72 -7.50
C THR A 270 -21.61 -15.64 -6.18
N TYR A 271 -20.89 -15.39 -5.09
CA TYR A 271 -21.47 -15.21 -3.77
C TYR A 271 -21.44 -13.73 -3.40
N THR A 272 -22.48 -13.25 -2.71
CA THR A 272 -22.58 -11.86 -2.27
C THR A 272 -23.24 -11.82 -0.90
N THR A 273 -22.57 -11.20 0.06
CA THR A 273 -23.10 -10.96 1.40
C THR A 273 -23.86 -9.64 1.42
N ILE A 274 -25.04 -9.67 2.02
CA ILE A 274 -25.96 -8.54 2.10
C ILE A 274 -26.21 -8.19 3.56
N ASP A 275 -26.02 -6.92 3.89
CA ASP A 275 -26.37 -6.38 5.19
C ASP A 275 -27.88 -6.23 5.28
N LEU A 276 -28.46 -6.80 6.32
CA LEU A 276 -29.89 -6.79 6.58
C LEU A 276 -30.27 -5.62 7.47
N ILE A 277 -31.22 -4.80 7.02
CA ILE A 277 -31.91 -3.84 7.87
C ILE A 277 -33.12 -4.48 8.55
N ASP A 278 -33.68 -3.81 9.57
CA ASP A 278 -34.84 -4.33 10.33
C ASP A 278 -36.05 -4.70 9.46
N GLU A 279 -36.24 -3.98 8.35
CA GLU A 279 -37.30 -4.28 7.38
C GLU A 279 -37.03 -5.57 6.61
N ASP A 280 -35.79 -5.82 6.20
CA ASP A 280 -35.39 -7.05 5.52
C ASP A 280 -35.56 -8.26 6.45
N ILE A 281 -35.16 -8.13 7.71
CA ILE A 281 -35.28 -9.19 8.72
C ILE A 281 -36.74 -9.58 8.92
N LYS A 282 -37.64 -8.59 9.06
CA LYS A 282 -39.08 -8.85 9.16
C LYS A 282 -39.60 -9.56 7.91
N LYS A 283 -39.20 -9.11 6.73
CA LYS A 283 -39.66 -9.69 5.47
C LYS A 283 -39.15 -11.12 5.25
N ILE A 284 -37.92 -11.41 5.67
CA ILE A 284 -37.35 -12.77 5.69
C ILE A 284 -38.17 -13.67 6.63
N GLN A 285 -38.52 -13.19 7.82
CA GLN A 285 -39.34 -13.92 8.79
C GLN A 285 -40.78 -14.12 8.30
N GLU A 286 -41.40 -13.11 7.68
CA GLU A 286 -42.75 -13.17 7.13
C GLU A 286 -42.87 -14.15 5.94
N LEU A 287 -41.83 -14.21 5.11
CA LEU A 287 -41.77 -15.13 3.96
C LEU A 287 -41.27 -16.53 4.35
N GLU A 288 -40.97 -16.77 5.64
CA GLU A 288 -40.42 -18.02 6.18
C GLU A 288 -39.21 -18.52 5.38
N LEU A 289 -38.35 -17.60 4.94
CA LEU A 289 -37.17 -17.91 4.14
C LEU A 289 -36.13 -18.68 4.94
N ILE A 290 -35.60 -19.75 4.35
CA ILE A 290 -34.54 -20.58 4.94
C ILE A 290 -33.36 -20.74 3.99
N GLU A 291 -32.24 -21.21 4.52
CA GLU A 291 -31.08 -21.61 3.72
C GLU A 291 -31.47 -22.65 2.66
N GLY A 292 -30.99 -22.44 1.44
CA GLY A 292 -31.32 -23.23 0.25
C GLY A 292 -32.50 -22.70 -0.57
N ASP A 293 -33.32 -21.78 -0.04
CA ASP A 293 -34.42 -21.19 -0.81
C ASP A 293 -33.90 -20.30 -1.95
N THR A 294 -34.68 -20.24 -3.04
CA THR A 294 -34.40 -19.37 -4.18
C THR A 294 -35.32 -18.16 -4.12
N ILE A 295 -34.75 -16.98 -4.27
CA ILE A 295 -35.45 -15.69 -4.30
C ILE A 295 -35.12 -14.96 -5.60
N PHE A 296 -36.06 -14.16 -6.08
CA PHE A 296 -35.78 -13.14 -7.09
C PHE A 296 -35.58 -11.82 -6.35
N ALA A 297 -34.37 -11.29 -6.38
CA ALA A 297 -33.99 -10.12 -5.61
C ALA A 297 -33.37 -9.04 -6.49
N SER A 298 -33.68 -7.78 -6.16
CA SER A 298 -32.93 -6.60 -6.54
C SER A 298 -32.06 -6.21 -5.37
N ILE A 299 -30.75 -6.26 -5.57
CA ILE A 299 -29.73 -5.91 -4.58
C ILE A 299 -28.97 -4.69 -5.09
N TYR A 300 -28.52 -3.83 -4.19
CA TYR A 300 -27.79 -2.64 -4.57
C TYR A 300 -26.60 -2.37 -3.65
N SER A 301 -25.60 -1.68 -4.21
CA SER A 301 -24.46 -1.15 -3.48
C SER A 301 -24.26 0.31 -3.87
N ILE A 302 -23.93 1.15 -2.90
CA ILE A 302 -23.45 2.50 -3.15
C ILE A 302 -21.93 2.41 -3.26
N LEU A 303 -21.39 2.79 -4.41
CA LEU A 303 -19.97 2.63 -4.68
C LEU A 303 -19.14 3.56 -3.78
N ASN A 304 -18.04 3.04 -3.26
CA ASN A 304 -17.13 3.77 -2.39
C ASN A 304 -16.34 4.87 -3.14
N HIS A 305 -15.44 5.57 -2.45
CA HIS A 305 -14.60 6.62 -3.03
C HIS A 305 -13.68 6.15 -4.18
N GLN A 306 -13.58 4.83 -4.42
CA GLN A 306 -12.80 4.21 -5.49
C GLN A 306 -13.68 3.67 -6.62
N GLY A 307 -15.01 3.84 -6.55
CA GLY A 307 -15.93 3.30 -7.55
C GLY A 307 -16.16 1.79 -7.43
N MET A 308 -15.84 1.18 -6.28
CA MET A 308 -16.02 -0.24 -6.02
C MET A 308 -17.23 -0.50 -5.13
N SER A 309 -17.92 -1.62 -5.34
CA SER A 309 -18.93 -2.09 -4.40
C SER A 309 -18.23 -2.59 -3.13
N ALA A 310 -18.85 -2.32 -1.97
CA ALA A 310 -18.33 -2.73 -0.67
C ALA A 310 -19.42 -3.49 0.08
N THR A 311 -20.48 -2.77 0.43
CA THR A 311 -21.64 -3.33 1.13
C THR A 311 -22.82 -3.41 0.19
N TRP A 312 -23.51 -4.55 0.20
CA TRP A 312 -24.73 -4.75 -0.56
C TRP A 312 -25.93 -4.76 0.37
N TYR A 313 -27.05 -4.24 -0.13
CA TYR A 313 -28.33 -4.15 0.55
C TYR A 313 -29.43 -4.69 -0.36
N PHE A 314 -30.53 -5.15 0.22
CA PHE A 314 -31.73 -5.40 -0.56
C PHE A 314 -32.39 -4.08 -0.95
N GLU A 315 -32.75 -3.97 -2.23
CA GLU A 315 -33.74 -2.99 -2.66
C GLU A 315 -35.14 -3.60 -2.57
N THR A 316 -35.29 -4.81 -3.11
CA THR A 316 -36.52 -5.60 -3.01
C THR A 316 -36.19 -7.07 -3.20
N PHE A 317 -36.92 -7.98 -2.59
CA PHE A 317 -36.90 -9.40 -2.95
C PHE A 317 -38.29 -10.01 -2.85
N ILE A 318 -38.53 -11.02 -3.70
CA ILE A 318 -39.76 -11.81 -3.78
C ILE A 318 -39.40 -13.29 -3.92
N THR A 319 -40.29 -14.17 -3.50
CA THR A 319 -40.18 -15.60 -3.72
C THR A 319 -40.84 -15.98 -5.05
N PRO A 320 -40.25 -16.88 -5.84
CA PRO A 320 -40.92 -17.46 -7.01
C PRO A 320 -42.09 -18.37 -6.61
N LYS A 321 -42.27 -18.66 -5.32
CA LYS A 321 -43.50 -19.24 -4.74
C LYS A 321 -44.56 -18.13 -4.57
N SER A 322 -45.18 -17.73 -5.67
CA SER A 322 -46.52 -17.11 -5.65
C SER A 322 -47.44 -17.79 -6.65
#